data_AF-A0A956QRQ0-F1
#
_entry.id   AF-A0A956QRQ0-F1
#
_cell.length_a   1.000
_cell.length_b   1.000
_cell.length_c   1.000
_cell.angle_alpha   90.00
_cell.angle_beta   90.00
_cell.angle_gamma   90.00
#
_symmetry.space_group_name_H-M   'P 1'
#
loop_
_entity.id
_entity.type
_entity.pdbx_description
1 polymer ?
#
loop_
_entity_poly.entity_id
_entity_poly.type
_entity_poly.pdbx_seq_one_letter_code
_entity_poly.pdbx_strand_id
1 'polypeptide(L)'
;MSCSLAALPVFLEIYWLVIKGYATPEGTARYAQRAVETKKLPPEHFRLTATGHTLSSLGMGSYLGEPDDEDSEMMESAVRRSVTSGAV
;
A
#
# COMPACT_ATOMS: atom_id res chain seq x y z
N MET A 1 -22.90 -36.86 -18.75
CA MET A 1 -21.74 -35.95 -18.69
C MET A 1 -21.87 -35.14 -17.40
N SER A 2 -21.28 -35.63 -16.32
CA SER A 2 -21.34 -35.00 -15.00
C SER A 2 -20.34 -33.85 -14.95
N CYS A 3 -20.83 -32.62 -14.89
CA CYS A 3 -20.00 -31.44 -14.62
C CYS A 3 -19.68 -31.43 -13.12
N SER A 4 -18.45 -31.79 -12.77
CA SER A 4 -17.95 -31.70 -11.40
C SER A 4 -17.47 -30.26 -11.17
N LEU A 5 -18.31 -29.44 -10.54
CA LEU A 5 -17.93 -28.14 -10.01
C LEU A 5 -17.05 -28.38 -8.77
N ALA A 6 -15.74 -28.57 -8.98
CA ALA A 6 -14.78 -28.49 -7.89
C ALA A 6 -14.64 -27.01 -7.53
N ALA A 7 -15.46 -26.56 -6.58
CA ALA A 7 -15.27 -25.31 -5.87
C ALA A 7 -13.98 -25.41 -5.04
N LEU A 8 -12.84 -25.14 -5.68
CA LEU A 8 -11.60 -24.90 -4.97
C LEU A 8 -11.77 -23.61 -4.15
N PRO A 9 -11.30 -23.57 -2.89
CA PRO A 9 -11.54 -22.45 -2.02
C PRO A 9 -10.67 -21.29 -2.50
N VAL A 10 -11.29 -20.33 -3.20
CA VAL A 10 -10.75 -18.99 -3.50
C VAL A 10 -10.23 -18.27 -2.23
N PHE A 11 -10.54 -18.82 -1.05
CA PHE A 11 -10.11 -18.35 0.26
C PHE A 11 -8.63 -18.60 0.59
N LEU A 12 -7.91 -19.46 -0.14
CA LEU A 12 -6.51 -19.80 0.19
C LEU A 12 -5.45 -19.00 -0.59
N GLU A 13 -5.80 -18.33 -1.70
CA GLU A 13 -4.85 -17.59 -2.54
C GLU A 13 -4.61 -16.13 -2.08
N ILE A 14 -5.47 -15.58 -1.21
CA ILE A 14 -5.32 -14.22 -0.62
C ILE A 14 -4.31 -14.22 0.55
N TYR A 15 -3.44 -15.22 0.66
CA TYR A 15 -2.45 -15.30 1.76
C TYR A 15 -1.07 -14.72 1.42
N TRP A 16 -0.82 -14.30 0.17
CA TRP A 16 0.55 -14.00 -0.27
C TRP A 16 1.01 -12.55 -0.22
N LEU A 17 0.17 -11.55 0.09
CA LEU A 17 0.65 -10.16 0.09
C LEU A 17 0.23 -9.29 1.27
N VAL A 18 -0.06 -9.88 2.42
CA VAL A 18 -0.21 -9.06 3.64
C VAL A 18 1.19 -8.71 4.15
N ILE A 19 1.63 -7.48 3.91
CA ILE A 19 2.78 -6.91 4.61
C ILE A 19 2.51 -7.07 6.11
N LYS A 20 3.33 -7.88 6.80
CA LYS A 20 3.14 -8.13 8.23
C LYS A 20 3.31 -6.83 9.02
N GLY A 21 2.41 -6.60 9.97
CA GLY A 21 2.41 -5.41 10.81
C GLY A 21 1.26 -4.46 10.48
N TYR A 22 1.28 -3.29 11.10
CA TYR A 22 0.31 -2.22 10.91
C TYR A 22 0.99 -0.87 11.13
N ALA A 23 0.42 0.20 10.58
CA ALA A 23 0.90 1.56 10.83
C ALA A 23 0.56 1.96 12.28
N THR A 24 1.51 2.61 12.98
CA THR A 24 1.25 3.18 14.31
C THR A 24 1.30 4.72 14.27
N PRO A 25 0.62 5.43 15.18
CA PRO A 25 0.74 6.88 15.34
C PRO A 25 2.19 7.35 15.44
N GLU A 26 3.00 6.69 16.26
CA GLU A 26 4.41 7.04 16.47
C GLU A 26 5.26 6.76 15.24
N GLY A 27 4.98 5.64 14.54
CA GLY A 27 5.66 5.27 13.32
C GLY A 27 5.42 6.28 12.19
N THR A 28 4.16 6.67 12.00
CA THR A 28 3.77 7.64 10.97
C THR A 28 4.27 9.06 11.28
N ALA A 29 4.29 9.47 12.56
CA ALA A 29 4.89 10.75 12.97
C ALA A 29 6.40 10.79 12.69
N ARG A 30 7.15 9.73 13.06
CA ARG A 30 8.59 9.64 12.77
C ARG A 30 8.89 9.65 11.27
N TYR A 31 8.03 9.01 10.47
CA TYR A 31 8.15 9.03 9.02
C TYR A 31 8.03 10.45 8.45
N ALA A 32 7.00 11.21 8.86
CA ALA A 32 6.80 12.59 8.45
C ALA A 32 7.97 13.49 8.90
N GLN A 33 8.43 13.33 10.14
CA GLN A 33 9.59 14.06 10.68
C GLN A 33 10.84 13.82 9.82
N ARG A 34 11.18 12.56 9.52
CA ARG A 34 12.33 12.21 8.69
C ARG A 34 12.22 12.83 7.29
N ALA A 35 11.03 12.83 6.70
CA ALA A 35 10.79 13.41 5.39
C ALA A 35 11.04 14.93 5.38
N VAL A 36 10.54 15.66 6.38
CA VAL A 36 10.79 17.11 6.52
C VAL A 36 12.27 17.39 6.79
N GLU A 37 12.90 16.67 7.73
CA GLU A 37 14.25 16.97 8.19
C GLU A 37 15.33 16.58 7.17
N THR A 38 15.21 15.38 6.60
CA THR A 38 16.24 14.79 5.72
C THR A 38 15.99 15.13 4.26
N LYS A 39 14.73 15.11 3.81
CA LYS A 39 14.38 15.33 2.40
C LYS A 39 13.87 16.73 2.11
N LYS A 40 13.76 17.58 3.13
CA LYS A 40 13.32 18.98 3.03
C LYS A 40 11.95 19.13 2.38
N LEU A 41 11.07 18.14 2.58
CA LEU A 41 9.70 18.24 2.12
C LEU A 41 8.92 19.28 2.94
N PRO A 42 8.01 20.05 2.31
CA PRO A 42 7.18 21.01 3.03
C PRO A 42 6.28 20.31 4.07
N PRO A 43 6.29 20.73 5.35
CA PRO A 43 5.51 20.09 6.41
C PRO A 43 4.00 20.05 6.14
N GLU A 44 3.45 21.00 5.38
CA GLU A 44 2.03 21.10 5.02
C GLU A 44 1.50 19.92 4.20
N HIS A 45 2.40 19.13 3.62
CA HIS A 45 2.03 17.88 2.96
C HIS A 45 1.73 16.76 3.95
N PHE A 46 1.97 16.93 5.25
CA PHE A 46 1.69 15.93 6.28
C PHE A 46 0.58 16.42 7.23
N ARG A 47 -0.42 15.57 7.47
CA ARG A 47 -1.62 15.92 8.26
C ARG A 47 -1.91 14.86 9.31
N LEU A 48 -2.16 15.30 10.53
CA LEU A 48 -2.67 14.45 11.60
C LEU A 48 -4.14 14.13 11.33
N THR A 49 -4.48 12.84 11.35
CA THR A 49 -5.84 12.34 11.16
C THR A 49 -6.57 12.19 12.49
N ALA A 50 -7.89 12.05 12.42
CA ALA A 50 -8.72 11.80 13.61
C ALA A 50 -8.37 10.47 14.33
N THR A 51 -7.67 9.55 13.67
CA THR A 51 -7.21 8.28 14.25
C THR A 51 -5.79 8.36 14.82
N GLY A 52 -5.20 9.56 14.89
CA GLY A 52 -3.87 9.78 15.45
C GLY A 52 -2.70 9.49 14.50
N HIS A 53 -2.98 9.07 13.25
CA HIS A 53 -1.94 8.80 12.26
C HIS A 53 -1.57 10.08 11.50
N THR A 54 -0.28 10.25 11.17
CA THR A 54 0.20 11.35 10.32
C THR A 54 0.34 10.88 8.87
N LEU A 55 -0.49 11.39 7.96
CA LEU A 55 -0.51 10.95 6.56
C LEU A 55 0.01 12.05 5.63
N SER A 56 0.66 11.66 4.54
CA SER A 56 1.03 12.59 3.48
C SER A 56 -0.20 12.97 2.64
N SER A 57 -0.09 14.04 1.85
CA SER A 57 -1.08 14.44 0.86
C SER A 57 -1.02 13.61 -0.43
N LEU A 58 -0.15 12.60 -0.49
CA LEU A 58 0.03 11.73 -1.63
C LEU A 58 -0.76 10.45 -1.41
N GLY A 59 -1.58 10.09 -2.39
CA GLY A 59 -2.22 8.80 -2.49
C GLY A 59 -1.60 7.99 -3.63
N MET A 60 -1.70 6.66 -3.54
CA MET A 60 -1.38 5.77 -4.64
C MET A 60 -2.69 5.24 -5.23
N GLY A 61 -2.96 5.57 -6.49
CA GLY A 61 -4.09 5.01 -7.22
C GLY A 61 -3.79 3.58 -7.65
N SER A 62 -4.76 2.68 -7.53
CA SER A 62 -4.64 1.27 -7.94
C SER A 62 -5.74 0.81 -8.89
N TYR A 63 -6.57 1.72 -9.38
CA TYR A 63 -7.65 1.39 -10.30
C TYR A 63 -7.12 1.41 -11.74
N LEU A 64 -7.16 0.26 -12.40
CA LEU A 64 -6.69 0.07 -13.78
C LEU A 64 -7.83 -0.18 -14.79
N GLY A 65 -9.08 -0.29 -14.33
CA GLY A 65 -10.22 -0.63 -15.18
C GLY A 65 -10.42 -2.13 -15.25
N GLU A 66 -10.15 -2.73 -16.41
CA GLU A 66 -10.21 -4.18 -16.67
C GLU A 66 -8.77 -4.72 -16.80
N PRO A 67 -8.02 -4.86 -15.69
CA PRO A 67 -6.65 -5.34 -15.72
C PRO A 67 -6.61 -6.83 -16.09
N ASP A 68 -5.54 -7.23 -16.77
CA ASP A 68 -5.17 -8.62 -16.93
C ASP A 68 -4.14 -9.07 -15.88
N ASP A 69 -3.62 -10.28 -16.04
CA ASP A 69 -2.65 -10.86 -15.12
C ASP A 69 -1.30 -10.10 -15.19
N GLU A 70 -0.89 -9.61 -16.36
CA GLU A 70 0.36 -8.86 -16.54
C GLU A 70 0.29 -7.50 -15.85
N ASP A 71 -0.85 -6.80 -16.01
CA ASP A 71 -1.14 -5.55 -15.30
C ASP A 71 -1.10 -5.73 -13.78
N SER A 72 -1.60 -6.86 -13.28
CA SER A 72 -1.60 -7.19 -11.86
C SER A 72 -0.19 -7.38 -11.31
N GLU A 73 0.67 -8.10 -12.03
CA GLU A 73 2.09 -8.30 -11.66
C GLU A 73 2.88 -6.99 -11.68
N MET A 74 2.64 -6.15 -12.70
CA MET A 74 3.27 -4.84 -12.83
C MET A 74 2.83 -3.90 -11.70
N MET A 75 1.54 -3.90 -11.37
CA MET A 75 1.00 -3.10 -10.28
C MET A 75 1.56 -3.53 -8.92
N GLU A 76 1.60 -4.82 -8.63
CA GLU A 76 2.21 -5.34 -7.40
C GLU A 76 3.67 -4.88 -7.27
N SER A 77 4.44 -5.04 -8.36
CA SER A 77 5.84 -4.65 -8.42
C SER A 77 6.04 -3.13 -8.23
N ALA A 78 5.14 -2.31 -8.78
CA ALA A 78 5.15 -0.86 -8.60
C ALA A 78 4.87 -0.48 -7.14
N VAL A 79 3.79 -1.01 -6.55
CA VAL A 79 3.42 -0.76 -5.15
C VAL A 79 4.57 -1.14 -4.23
N ARG A 80 5.12 -2.35 -4.38
CA ARG A 80 6.22 -2.85 -3.55
C ARG A 80 7.44 -1.92 -3.62
N ARG A 81 7.85 -1.48 -4.82
CA ARG A 81 9.00 -0.59 -4.98
C ARG A 81 8.76 0.78 -4.37
N SER A 82 7.57 1.35 -4.56
CA SER A 82 7.20 2.65 -4.00
C SER A 82 7.21 2.64 -2.47
N VAL A 83 6.62 1.62 -1.83
CA VAL A 83 6.54 1.59 -0.35
C VAL A 83 7.88 1.24 0.31
N THR A 84 8.67 0.34 -0.28
CA THR A 84 9.94 -0.11 0.32
C THR A 84 11.08 0.88 0.14
N SER A 85 11.10 1.63 -0.97
CA SER A 85 12.08 2.70 -1.17
C SER A 85 11.85 3.89 -0.23
N GLY A 86 10.60 4.09 0.22
CA GLY A 86 10.20 5.30 0.95
C GLY A 86 10.49 6.56 0.15
N ALA A 87 10.49 6.47 -1.20
CA ALA A 87 10.66 7.60 -2.09
C ALA A 87 9.45 8.52 -1.96
N VAL A 88 9.71 9.67 -1.37
CA VAL A 88 8.87 10.87 -1.23
C VAL A 88 9.81 12.03 -1.36
#